data_AF-A0A5E8H8B5-F1
#
_entry.id   AF-A0A5E8H8B5-F1
#
_cell.length_a   1.000
_cell.length_b   1.000
_cell.length_c   1.000
_cell.angle_alpha   90.00
_cell.angle_beta   90.00
_cell.angle_gamma   90.00
#
_symmetry.space_group_name_H-M   'P 1'
#
loop_
_entity.id
_entity.type
_entity.pdbx_description
1 polymer ?
#
loop_
_entity_poly.entity_id
_entity_poly.type
_entity_poly.pdbx_seq_one_letter_code
_entity_poly.pdbx_strand_id
1 'polypeptide(L)'
;MKILNYLLIPVLCFFTMECQKSNVPEPLRNDILSSKPTNFKFDPKNLPVIGKTTEDDLKIMYPDGASMSSTYLKPRKRKINGNSFEFDRVFHFGEKEMKKSESPGMVKYSLQGYITLSIFTLNKTVVFYKILHKVKNSQDEWVPGEYNQDDPKAPGWGVNTYPGINEDACLYLLQYPIEERNKEISNIMDGYTEEDCKKKNNY
;
A
#
# COMPACT_ATOMS: atom_id res chain seq x y z
N MET A 1 57.28 -37.26 -32.19
CA MET A 1 57.44 -35.81 -32.01
C MET A 1 56.13 -35.26 -31.49
N LYS A 2 56.17 -34.71 -30.26
CA LYS A 2 55.05 -34.12 -29.53
C LYS A 2 54.49 -32.89 -30.25
N ILE A 3 53.17 -32.73 -30.34
CA ILE A 3 52.48 -31.48 -29.95
C ILE A 3 51.12 -31.86 -29.33
N LEU A 4 51.01 -31.50 -28.07
CA LEU A 4 49.87 -31.59 -27.19
C LEU A 4 48.97 -30.37 -27.50
N ASN A 5 47.80 -30.56 -28.09
CA ASN A 5 46.81 -29.48 -28.22
C ASN A 5 45.75 -29.65 -27.14
N TYR A 6 45.88 -28.82 -26.11
CA TYR A 6 44.90 -28.61 -25.06
C TYR A 6 43.58 -28.17 -25.68
N LEU A 7 42.62 -29.09 -25.78
CA LEU A 7 41.22 -28.71 -25.92
C LEU A 7 40.78 -28.23 -24.54
N LEU A 8 40.79 -26.91 -24.33
CA LEU A 8 40.15 -26.26 -23.19
C LEU A 8 38.71 -26.78 -23.12
N ILE A 9 38.42 -27.58 -22.10
CA ILE A 9 37.06 -27.85 -21.66
C ILE A 9 36.56 -26.50 -21.15
N PRO A 10 35.57 -25.84 -21.79
CA PRO A 10 34.89 -24.74 -21.14
C PRO A 10 34.20 -25.36 -19.95
N VAL A 11 34.75 -25.09 -18.77
CA VAL A 11 34.11 -25.34 -17.49
C VAL A 11 32.71 -24.76 -17.64
N LEU A 12 31.72 -25.65 -17.76
CA LEU A 12 30.33 -25.31 -17.55
C LEU A 12 30.26 -24.82 -16.11
N CYS A 13 30.51 -23.52 -15.94
CA CYS A 13 29.93 -22.75 -14.88
C CYS A 13 28.42 -22.77 -15.15
N PHE A 14 27.79 -23.91 -14.84
CA PHE A 14 26.48 -23.91 -14.23
C PHE A 14 26.65 -23.02 -13.00
N PHE A 15 26.51 -21.72 -13.24
CA PHE A 15 26.11 -20.78 -12.22
C PHE A 15 24.80 -21.35 -11.70
N THR A 16 24.91 -22.16 -10.66
CA THR A 16 23.89 -22.30 -9.66
C THR A 16 23.70 -20.89 -9.12
N MET A 17 22.92 -20.08 -9.84
CA MET A 17 22.17 -19.01 -9.24
C MET A 17 21.31 -19.73 -8.21
N GLU A 18 21.87 -19.90 -7.03
CA GLU A 18 21.12 -20.16 -5.81
C GLU A 18 20.13 -19.02 -5.77
N CYS A 19 18.94 -19.31 -6.30
CA CYS A 19 17.78 -18.48 -6.19
C CYS A 19 17.59 -18.33 -4.68
N GLN A 20 18.10 -17.23 -4.11
CA GLN A 20 18.01 -16.98 -2.69
C GLN A 20 16.54 -17.07 -2.35
N LYS A 21 16.17 -18.17 -1.70
CA LYS A 21 14.78 -18.48 -1.43
C LYS A 21 14.31 -17.42 -0.46
N SER A 22 13.54 -16.44 -0.96
CA SER A 22 13.02 -15.38 -0.12
C SER A 22 12.22 -16.01 1.02
N ASN A 23 12.60 -15.67 2.25
CA ASN A 23 11.90 -16.09 3.46
C ASN A 23 10.55 -15.40 3.62
N VAL A 24 10.25 -14.40 2.76
CA VAL A 24 8.94 -13.75 2.69
C VAL A 24 7.91 -14.73 2.12
N PRO A 25 6.77 -14.94 2.81
CA PRO A 25 5.66 -15.74 2.30
C PRO A 25 5.24 -15.29 0.89
N GLU A 26 4.98 -16.25 0.00
CA GLU A 26 4.71 -15.99 -1.42
C GLU A 26 3.60 -14.94 -1.68
N PRO A 27 2.47 -14.94 -0.93
CA PRO A 27 1.43 -13.92 -1.10
C PRO A 27 1.90 -12.48 -0.81
N LEU A 28 2.92 -12.29 0.02
CA LEU A 28 3.41 -10.96 0.42
C LEU A 28 4.51 -10.41 -0.49
N ARG A 29 5.08 -11.24 -1.37
CA ARG A 29 6.27 -10.86 -2.17
C ARG A 29 6.00 -9.74 -3.17
N ASN A 30 4.76 -9.62 -3.62
CA ASN A 30 4.34 -8.63 -4.61
C ASN A 30 3.67 -7.40 -3.97
N ASP A 31 3.62 -7.34 -2.64
CA ASP A 31 3.04 -6.20 -1.95
C ASP A 31 3.98 -5.00 -1.94
N ILE A 32 3.38 -3.82 -1.82
CA ILE A 32 4.09 -2.55 -1.88
C ILE A 32 4.11 -1.99 -0.45
N LEU A 33 5.23 -2.14 0.24
CA LEU A 33 5.43 -1.77 1.65
C LEU A 33 5.57 -0.26 1.87
N SER A 34 6.19 0.44 0.93
CA SER A 34 6.39 1.89 0.96
C SER A 34 5.69 2.56 -0.21
N SER A 35 5.21 3.79 -0.01
CA SER A 35 4.43 4.52 -1.02
C SER A 35 5.19 4.59 -2.36
N LYS A 36 4.76 3.78 -3.32
CA LYS A 36 5.24 3.84 -4.71
C LYS A 36 4.68 5.11 -5.37
N PRO A 37 5.50 5.90 -6.07
CA PRO A 37 4.99 6.96 -6.93
C PRO A 37 4.10 6.38 -8.03
N THR A 38 2.87 6.86 -8.14
CA THR A 38 1.89 6.45 -9.16
C THR A 38 1.32 7.68 -9.85
N ASN A 39 1.00 7.56 -11.14
CA ASN A 39 0.29 8.60 -11.89
C ASN A 39 -1.24 8.50 -11.77
N PHE A 40 -1.73 7.66 -10.86
CA PHE A 40 -3.15 7.47 -10.58
C PHE A 40 -3.91 8.80 -10.53
N LYS A 41 -5.03 8.85 -11.25
CA LYS A 41 -5.99 9.96 -11.27
C LYS A 41 -7.34 9.44 -10.81
N PHE A 42 -7.85 10.05 -9.75
CA PHE A 42 -9.15 9.69 -9.21
C PHE A 42 -10.26 10.13 -10.16
N ASP A 43 -11.14 9.20 -10.49
CA ASP A 43 -12.37 9.47 -11.23
C ASP A 43 -13.56 8.89 -10.46
N PRO A 44 -14.50 9.72 -9.96
CA PRO A 44 -15.66 9.23 -9.22
C PRO A 44 -16.61 8.35 -10.08
N LYS A 45 -16.46 8.36 -11.40
CA LYS A 45 -17.23 7.50 -12.32
C LYS A 45 -16.58 6.15 -12.57
N ASN A 46 -15.31 5.99 -12.18
CA ASN A 46 -14.53 4.77 -12.35
C ASN A 46 -14.24 4.10 -11.00
N LEU A 47 -15.29 3.79 -10.24
CA LEU A 47 -15.21 3.11 -8.94
C LEU A 47 -15.54 1.62 -9.06
N PRO A 48 -14.95 0.74 -8.23
CA PRO A 48 -15.22 -0.68 -8.27
C PRO A 48 -16.65 -0.99 -7.79
N VAL A 49 -17.26 -2.01 -8.37
CA VAL A 49 -18.56 -2.53 -7.95
C VAL A 49 -18.35 -3.64 -6.93
N ILE A 50 -18.79 -3.41 -5.69
CA ILE A 50 -18.67 -4.37 -4.59
C ILE A 50 -19.34 -5.70 -4.97
N GLY A 51 -18.63 -6.81 -4.70
CA GLY A 51 -19.07 -8.18 -4.99
C GLY A 51 -18.98 -8.58 -6.46
N LYS A 52 -18.53 -7.67 -7.36
CA LYS A 52 -18.41 -7.95 -8.80
C LYS A 52 -17.01 -7.68 -9.34
N THR A 53 -16.42 -6.53 -9.00
CA THR A 53 -15.08 -6.17 -9.46
C THR A 53 -14.04 -7.08 -8.81
N THR A 54 -13.15 -7.62 -9.62
CA THR A 54 -12.03 -8.48 -9.21
C THR A 54 -10.71 -7.72 -9.19
N GLU A 55 -9.66 -8.30 -8.59
CA GLU A 55 -8.30 -7.73 -8.66
C GLU A 55 -7.77 -7.61 -10.08
N ASP A 56 -8.18 -8.48 -11.01
CA ASP A 56 -7.77 -8.38 -12.41
C ASP A 56 -8.49 -7.22 -13.11
N ASP A 57 -9.76 -6.98 -12.78
CA ASP A 57 -10.47 -5.78 -13.24
C ASP A 57 -9.81 -4.50 -12.71
N LEU A 58 -9.36 -4.49 -11.45
CA LEU A 58 -8.66 -3.34 -10.87
C LEU A 58 -7.39 -2.97 -11.63
N LYS A 59 -6.65 -3.97 -12.16
CA LYS A 59 -5.45 -3.72 -12.99
C LYS A 59 -5.81 -3.04 -14.32
N ILE A 60 -7.00 -3.32 -14.85
CA ILE A 60 -7.51 -2.70 -16.08
C ILE A 60 -8.05 -1.30 -15.77
N MET A 61 -8.81 -1.15 -14.68
CA MET A 61 -9.37 0.13 -14.25
C MET A 61 -8.29 1.14 -13.84
N TYR A 62 -7.21 0.66 -13.22
CA TYR A 62 -6.13 1.47 -12.65
C TYR A 62 -4.76 0.95 -13.11
N PRO A 63 -4.37 1.17 -14.37
CA PRO A 63 -3.17 0.58 -14.97
C PRO A 63 -1.85 1.05 -14.35
N ASP A 64 -1.82 2.22 -13.72
CA ASP A 64 -0.64 2.72 -12.99
C ASP A 64 -0.35 1.92 -11.70
N GLY A 65 -1.31 1.10 -11.27
CA GLY A 65 -1.24 0.29 -10.07
C GLY A 65 -1.44 1.09 -8.78
N ALA A 66 -1.46 0.35 -7.67
CA ALA A 66 -1.61 0.93 -6.34
C ALA A 66 -0.31 1.60 -5.87
N SER A 67 -0.44 2.66 -5.08
CA SER A 67 0.65 3.32 -4.37
C SER A 67 1.12 2.48 -3.17
N MET A 68 0.24 1.68 -2.57
CA MET A 68 0.56 0.73 -1.50
C MET A 68 -0.38 -0.49 -1.62
N SER A 69 0.10 -1.66 -1.25
CA SER A 69 -0.74 -2.86 -1.16
C SER A 69 -0.29 -3.72 0.01
N SER A 70 -1.25 -4.38 0.65
CA SER A 70 -0.99 -5.21 1.83
C SER A 70 -1.90 -6.43 1.82
N THR A 71 -1.29 -7.61 1.83
CA THR A 71 -1.94 -8.92 1.87
C THR A 71 -1.83 -9.51 3.27
N TYR A 72 -2.93 -10.10 3.75
CA TYR A 72 -3.05 -10.74 5.04
C TYR A 72 -3.22 -12.25 4.82
N LEU A 73 -2.30 -13.04 5.36
CA LEU A 73 -2.33 -14.50 5.29
C LEU A 73 -3.57 -15.09 5.97
N LYS A 74 -4.15 -14.34 6.91
CA LYS A 74 -5.45 -14.64 7.52
C LYS A 74 -6.40 -13.47 7.26
N PRO A 75 -7.60 -13.73 6.73
CA PRO A 75 -8.59 -12.68 6.54
C PRO A 75 -8.85 -11.90 7.82
N ARG A 76 -9.05 -10.60 7.65
CA ARG A 76 -9.30 -9.63 8.70
C ARG A 76 -10.71 -9.13 8.62
N LYS A 77 -11.31 -8.82 9.77
CA LYS A 77 -12.63 -8.22 9.86
C LYS A 77 -12.52 -6.76 10.25
N ARG A 78 -13.25 -5.89 9.55
CA ARG A 78 -13.39 -4.47 9.87
C ARG A 78 -14.86 -4.05 9.84
N LYS A 79 -15.14 -2.93 10.52
CA LYS A 79 -16.41 -2.23 10.44
C LYS A 79 -16.13 -0.78 10.06
N ILE A 80 -16.57 -0.36 8.88
CA ILE A 80 -16.36 0.99 8.37
C ILE A 80 -17.68 1.55 7.86
N ASN A 81 -18.04 2.76 8.29
CA ASN A 81 -19.28 3.44 7.91
C ASN A 81 -20.53 2.53 8.09
N GLY A 82 -20.56 1.77 9.19
CA GLY A 82 -21.64 0.83 9.51
C GLY A 82 -21.53 -0.56 8.86
N ASN A 83 -20.75 -0.71 7.79
CA ASN A 83 -20.59 -1.98 7.06
C ASN A 83 -19.52 -2.85 7.73
N SER A 84 -19.89 -4.10 8.08
CA SER A 84 -18.93 -5.11 8.53
C SER A 84 -18.56 -6.02 7.38
N PHE A 85 -17.26 -6.20 7.14
CA PHE A 85 -16.77 -7.05 6.05
C PHE A 85 -15.46 -7.71 6.44
N GLU A 86 -15.14 -8.80 5.74
CA GLU A 86 -13.85 -9.49 5.82
C GLU A 86 -13.03 -9.21 4.58
N PHE A 87 -11.71 -9.10 4.71
CA PHE A 87 -10.78 -8.85 3.62
C PHE A 87 -9.47 -9.59 3.87
N ASP A 88 -8.81 -10.04 2.82
CA ASP A 88 -7.46 -10.61 2.87
C ASP A 88 -6.44 -9.69 2.20
N ARG A 89 -6.87 -8.62 1.52
CA ARG A 89 -5.96 -7.68 0.88
C ARG A 89 -6.53 -6.27 0.78
N VAL A 90 -5.63 -5.29 0.80
CA VAL A 90 -5.98 -3.86 0.64
C VAL A 90 -5.05 -3.23 -0.40
N PHE A 91 -5.63 -2.43 -1.28
CA PHE A 91 -4.92 -1.60 -2.25
C PHE A 91 -5.20 -0.13 -1.96
N HIS A 92 -4.15 0.69 -1.98
CA HIS A 92 -4.27 2.14 -1.82
C HIS A 92 -3.82 2.84 -3.09
N PHE A 93 -4.72 3.62 -3.67
CA PHE A 93 -4.43 4.49 -4.81
C PHE A 93 -4.47 5.94 -4.33
N GLY A 94 -3.33 6.63 -4.42
CA GLY A 94 -3.19 8.01 -3.96
C GLY A 94 -3.00 8.97 -5.13
N GLU A 95 -3.75 10.06 -5.12
CA GLU A 95 -3.50 11.22 -5.96
C GLU A 95 -3.23 12.46 -5.08
N LYS A 96 -2.21 13.23 -5.47
CA LYS A 96 -1.81 14.49 -4.82
C LYS A 96 -2.04 15.64 -5.78
N GLU A 97 -2.73 16.67 -5.31
CA GLU A 97 -2.89 17.93 -6.01
C GLU A 97 -1.80 18.90 -5.54
N MET A 98 -0.90 19.27 -6.45
CA MET A 98 0.22 20.16 -6.14
C MET A 98 0.02 21.49 -6.86
N LYS A 99 0.15 22.61 -6.15
CA LYS A 99 0.21 23.95 -6.73
C LYS A 99 1.67 24.38 -6.86
N LYS A 100 2.04 24.72 -8.09
CA LYS A 100 3.32 25.36 -8.43
C LYS A 100 3.19 26.87 -8.21
N SER A 101 4.17 27.46 -7.53
CA SER A 101 4.35 28.91 -7.44
C SER A 101 5.77 29.26 -7.85
N GLU A 102 5.92 30.28 -8.69
CA GLU A 102 7.20 30.74 -9.22
C GLU A 102 7.49 32.16 -8.72
N SER A 103 8.70 32.37 -8.22
CA SER A 103 9.26 33.69 -7.93
C SER A 103 10.67 33.77 -8.54
N PRO A 104 11.26 34.98 -8.73
CA PRO A 104 12.58 35.10 -9.35
C PRO A 104 13.62 34.22 -8.63
N GLY A 105 14.14 33.21 -9.34
CA GLY A 105 15.13 32.26 -8.82
C GLY A 105 14.59 31.08 -7.98
N MET A 106 13.26 30.93 -7.80
CA MET A 106 12.71 29.86 -6.97
C MET A 106 11.40 29.29 -7.54
N VAL A 107 11.33 27.96 -7.61
CA VAL A 107 10.09 27.21 -7.88
C VAL A 107 9.71 26.44 -6.62
N LYS A 108 8.50 26.67 -6.13
CA LYS A 108 7.96 25.98 -4.95
C LYS A 108 6.73 25.17 -5.35
N TYR A 109 6.66 23.94 -4.87
CA TYR A 109 5.48 23.09 -4.96
C TYR A 109 4.85 22.98 -3.57
N SER A 110 3.54 23.17 -3.50
CA SER A 110 2.77 23.05 -2.27
C SER A 110 1.63 22.06 -2.48
N LEU A 111 1.46 21.12 -1.56
CA LEU A 111 0.32 20.20 -1.58
C LEU A 111 -0.95 21.00 -1.24
N GLN A 112 -1.92 20.98 -2.14
CA GLN A 112 -3.22 21.65 -2.00
C GLN A 112 -4.35 20.67 -1.73
N GLY A 113 -4.21 19.44 -2.20
CA GLY A 113 -5.23 18.42 -2.09
C GLY A 113 -4.62 17.03 -2.13
N TYR A 114 -5.32 16.08 -1.56
CA TYR A 114 -4.93 14.68 -1.60
C TYR A 114 -6.18 13.80 -1.49
N ILE A 115 -6.25 12.79 -2.35
CA ILE A 115 -7.31 11.78 -2.36
C ILE A 115 -6.69 10.38 -2.28
N THR A 116 -7.25 9.53 -1.42
CA THR A 116 -6.93 8.11 -1.34
C THR A 116 -8.17 7.30 -1.66
N LEU A 117 -8.08 6.39 -2.62
CA LEU A 117 -9.02 5.28 -2.77
C LEU A 117 -8.39 4.03 -2.15
N SER A 118 -8.97 3.56 -1.05
CA SER A 118 -8.60 2.31 -0.39
C SER A 118 -9.60 1.23 -0.78
N ILE A 119 -9.14 0.16 -1.44
CA ILE A 119 -9.98 -0.93 -1.93
C ILE A 119 -9.63 -2.20 -1.16
N PHE A 120 -10.64 -2.84 -0.59
CA PHE A 120 -10.51 -4.06 0.20
C PHE A 120 -11.02 -5.23 -0.64
N THR A 121 -10.22 -6.29 -0.73
CA THR A 121 -10.59 -7.52 -1.44
C THR A 121 -10.60 -8.71 -0.48
N LEU A 122 -11.44 -9.68 -0.80
CA LEU A 122 -11.46 -11.01 -0.19
C LEU A 122 -11.52 -12.03 -1.31
N ASN A 123 -10.61 -13.00 -1.32
CA ASN A 123 -10.50 -13.99 -2.39
C ASN A 123 -10.50 -13.32 -3.78
N LYS A 124 -9.71 -12.25 -3.93
CA LYS A 124 -9.57 -11.44 -5.16
C LYS A 124 -10.81 -10.66 -5.61
N THR A 125 -11.88 -10.64 -4.83
CA THR A 125 -13.12 -9.89 -5.14
C THR A 125 -13.22 -8.67 -4.25
N VAL A 126 -13.57 -7.51 -4.81
CA VAL A 126 -13.78 -6.28 -4.04
C VAL A 126 -14.97 -6.46 -3.09
N VAL A 127 -14.73 -6.32 -1.80
CA VAL A 127 -15.74 -6.42 -0.74
C VAL A 127 -16.13 -5.06 -0.17
N PHE A 128 -15.24 -4.07 -0.27
CA PHE A 128 -15.47 -2.72 0.20
C PHE A 128 -14.47 -1.76 -0.44
N TYR A 129 -14.79 -0.48 -0.47
CA TYR A 129 -13.82 0.57 -0.75
C TYR A 129 -14.14 1.82 0.07
N LYS A 130 -13.14 2.68 0.25
CA LYS A 130 -13.26 3.94 0.98
C LYS A 130 -12.45 5.05 0.32
N ILE A 131 -13.02 6.24 0.30
CA ILE A 131 -12.40 7.45 -0.22
C ILE A 131 -12.13 8.42 0.93
N LEU A 132 -10.87 8.73 1.15
CA LEU A 132 -10.45 9.88 1.97
C LEU A 132 -10.07 11.00 1.01
N HIS A 133 -10.71 12.16 1.12
CA HIS A 133 -10.41 13.32 0.28
C HIS A 133 -10.23 14.55 1.14
N LYS A 134 -9.07 15.21 1.00
CA LYS A 134 -8.74 16.44 1.74
C LYS A 134 -8.26 17.50 0.79
N VAL A 135 -8.69 18.73 1.04
CA VAL A 135 -8.24 19.92 0.32
C VAL A 135 -7.90 21.01 1.33
N LYS A 136 -7.04 21.94 0.94
CA LYS A 136 -6.77 23.14 1.73
C LYS A 136 -7.80 24.21 1.43
N ASN A 137 -8.38 24.79 2.48
CA ASN A 137 -9.23 25.97 2.35
C ASN A 137 -8.39 27.26 2.16
N SER A 138 -9.07 28.41 2.07
CA SER A 138 -8.42 29.72 1.96
C SER A 138 -7.53 30.10 3.15
N GLN A 139 -7.67 29.42 4.29
CA GLN A 139 -6.92 29.62 5.53
C GLN A 139 -5.72 28.65 5.65
N ASP A 140 -5.42 27.89 4.59
CA ASP A 140 -4.39 26.83 4.57
C ASP A 140 -4.70 25.63 5.50
N GLU A 141 -5.95 25.49 5.95
CA GLU A 141 -6.41 24.40 6.80
C GLU A 141 -6.91 23.23 5.97
N TRP A 142 -6.62 22.00 6.42
CA TRP A 142 -7.15 20.79 5.80
C TRP A 142 -8.63 20.64 6.12
N VAL A 143 -9.45 20.64 5.08
CA VAL A 143 -10.89 20.41 5.16
C VAL A 143 -11.27 19.21 4.30
N PRO A 144 -12.43 18.57 4.58
CA PRO A 144 -12.95 17.50 3.73
C PRO A 144 -13.19 18.00 2.31
N GLY A 145 -12.67 17.27 1.32
CA GLY A 145 -13.01 17.50 -0.07
C GLY A 145 -14.35 16.87 -0.45
N GLU A 146 -14.82 17.13 -1.67
CA GLU A 146 -16.14 16.69 -2.19
C GLU A 146 -16.40 15.19 -2.00
N TYR A 147 -15.44 14.34 -2.38
CA TYR A 147 -15.55 12.88 -2.31
C TYR A 147 -15.23 12.24 -0.95
N ASN A 148 -15.06 13.04 0.11
CA ASN A 148 -14.66 12.50 1.41
C ASN A 148 -15.77 11.63 2.03
N GLN A 149 -15.43 10.40 2.43
CA GLN A 149 -16.36 9.46 3.07
C GLN A 149 -16.06 9.25 4.57
N ASP A 150 -15.08 9.96 5.13
CA ASP A 150 -14.74 9.94 6.55
C ASP A 150 -15.48 11.01 7.34
N ASP A 151 -15.78 10.73 8.61
CA ASP A 151 -16.25 11.77 9.54
C ASP A 151 -15.08 12.73 9.87
N PRO A 152 -15.17 14.03 9.53
CA PRO A 152 -14.13 15.01 9.84
C PRO A 152 -13.86 15.19 11.33
N LYS A 153 -14.78 14.74 12.18
CA LYS A 153 -14.69 14.78 13.64
C LYS A 153 -14.14 13.49 14.24
N ALA A 154 -13.91 12.45 13.43
CA ALA A 154 -13.36 11.20 13.93
C ALA A 154 -11.91 11.39 14.43
N PRO A 155 -11.51 10.71 15.51
CA PRO A 155 -10.11 10.68 15.92
C PRO A 155 -9.21 10.19 14.79
N GLY A 156 -8.08 10.87 14.60
CA GLY A 156 -7.15 10.57 13.51
C GLY A 156 -7.66 10.95 12.11
N TRP A 157 -8.76 11.72 12.00
CA TRP A 157 -9.19 12.26 10.72
C TRP A 157 -8.05 13.04 10.06
N GLY A 158 -7.81 12.75 8.79
CA GLY A 158 -6.74 13.34 8.02
C GLY A 158 -5.34 12.80 8.30
N VAL A 159 -5.17 11.89 9.25
CA VAL A 159 -3.94 11.09 9.38
C VAL A 159 -4.16 9.69 8.80
N ASN A 160 -5.26 9.06 9.19
CA ASN A 160 -5.59 7.69 8.79
C ASN A 160 -6.40 7.69 7.49
N THR A 161 -6.06 6.82 6.53
CA THR A 161 -6.84 6.65 5.29
C THR A 161 -8.14 5.88 5.49
N TYR A 162 -8.22 5.09 6.56
CA TYR A 162 -9.45 4.48 7.06
C TYR A 162 -9.32 4.11 8.55
N PRO A 163 -10.44 3.97 9.29
CA PRO A 163 -10.42 3.54 10.69
C PRO A 163 -9.77 2.16 10.87
N GLY A 164 -8.73 2.08 11.71
CA GLY A 164 -8.00 0.85 11.99
C GLY A 164 -6.75 0.61 11.13
N ILE A 165 -6.42 1.50 10.19
CA ILE A 165 -5.24 1.31 9.31
C ILE A 165 -3.93 1.10 10.08
N ASN A 166 -3.70 1.81 11.19
CA ASN A 166 -2.44 1.67 11.93
C ASN A 166 -2.31 0.28 12.58
N GLU A 167 -3.43 -0.29 13.03
CA GLU A 167 -3.48 -1.66 13.55
C GLU A 167 -3.30 -2.69 12.42
N ASP A 168 -3.91 -2.41 11.26
CA ASP A 168 -3.76 -3.20 10.04
C ASP A 168 -2.31 -3.22 9.55
N ALA A 169 -1.67 -2.06 9.43
CA ALA A 169 -0.26 -1.92 9.05
C ALA A 169 0.69 -2.61 10.05
N CYS A 170 0.45 -2.45 11.36
CA CYS A 170 1.22 -3.11 12.40
C CYS A 170 1.16 -4.64 12.26
N LEU A 171 -0.05 -5.19 12.16
CA LEU A 171 -0.27 -6.63 12.03
C LEU A 171 0.24 -7.16 10.69
N TYR A 172 0.14 -6.37 9.61
CA TYR A 172 0.70 -6.71 8.32
C TYR A 172 2.22 -6.93 8.40
N LEU A 173 2.94 -5.99 9.03
CA LEU A 173 4.39 -6.07 9.21
C LEU A 173 4.82 -7.23 10.10
N LEU A 174 3.99 -7.66 11.06
CA LEU A 174 4.28 -8.83 11.89
C LEU A 174 4.24 -10.16 11.11
N GLN A 175 3.67 -10.18 9.90
CA GLN A 175 3.69 -11.38 9.03
C GLN A 175 5.03 -11.59 8.33
N TYR A 176 5.87 -10.56 8.26
CA TYR A 176 7.20 -10.66 7.69
C TYR A 176 8.17 -11.29 8.70
N PRO A 177 9.10 -12.14 8.24
CA PRO A 177 10.24 -12.54 9.05
C PRO A 177 10.97 -11.31 9.60
N ILE A 178 11.47 -11.39 10.84
CA ILE A 178 12.14 -10.28 11.53
C ILE A 178 13.22 -9.64 10.66
N GLU A 179 14.07 -10.45 10.04
CA GLU A 179 15.17 -9.98 9.19
C GLU A 179 14.69 -9.19 7.97
N GLU A 180 13.59 -9.63 7.34
CA GLU A 180 13.02 -8.95 6.16
C GLU A 180 12.30 -7.66 6.57
N ARG A 181 11.56 -7.71 7.68
CA ARG A 181 10.90 -6.53 8.25
C ARG A 181 11.92 -5.46 8.64
N ASN A 182 13.04 -5.84 9.26
CA ASN A 182 14.03 -4.89 9.75
C ASN A 182 14.77 -4.16 8.61
N LYS A 183 14.77 -4.69 7.37
CA LYS A 183 15.26 -3.95 6.19
C LYS A 183 14.37 -2.75 5.85
N GLU A 184 13.08 -2.81 6.18
CA GLU A 184 12.08 -1.80 5.83
C GLU A 184 11.87 -0.78 6.96
N ILE A 185 11.81 -1.25 8.20
CA ILE A 185 11.40 -0.44 9.36
C ILE A 185 12.37 -0.49 10.55
N SER A 186 13.58 -1.03 10.35
CA SER A 186 14.55 -1.28 11.43
C SER A 186 13.97 -2.19 12.53
N ASN A 187 14.60 -2.22 13.70
CA ASN A 187 14.21 -3.02 14.86
C ASN A 187 13.04 -2.44 15.69
N ILE A 188 12.32 -1.45 15.17
CA ILE A 188 11.25 -0.72 15.90
C ILE A 188 10.14 -1.66 16.38
N MET A 189 9.91 -2.73 15.63
CA MET A 189 8.85 -3.72 15.85
C MET A 189 9.36 -5.02 16.51
N ASP A 190 10.62 -5.08 16.94
CA ASP A 190 11.17 -6.29 17.55
C ASP A 190 10.54 -6.52 18.93
N GLY A 191 10.06 -7.74 19.15
CA GLY A 191 9.31 -8.11 20.35
C GLY A 191 7.83 -7.73 20.35
N TYR A 192 7.31 -7.08 19.31
CA TYR A 192 5.88 -6.78 19.21
C TYR A 192 5.06 -8.04 18.98
N THR A 193 3.89 -8.08 19.61
CA THR A 193 2.86 -9.10 19.45
C THR A 193 1.63 -8.53 18.75
N GLU A 194 0.72 -9.41 18.33
CA GLU A 194 -0.58 -8.97 17.81
C GLU A 194 -1.39 -8.14 18.83
N GLU A 195 -1.22 -8.41 20.13
CA GLU A 195 -1.88 -7.64 21.18
C GLU A 195 -1.34 -6.21 21.27
N ASP A 196 -0.05 -6.02 21.06
CA ASP A 196 0.58 -4.69 21.08
C ASP A 196 0.05 -3.83 19.94
N CYS A 197 -0.14 -4.42 18.75
CA CYS A 197 -0.79 -3.76 17.62
C CYS A 197 -2.22 -3.32 17.95
N LYS A 198 -2.97 -4.10 18.72
CA LYS A 198 -4.36 -3.78 19.12
C LYS A 198 -4.43 -2.71 20.21
N LYS A 199 -3.48 -2.69 21.15
CA LYS A 199 -3.46 -1.74 22.29
C LYS A 199 -3.07 -0.32 21.87
N LYS A 200 -2.12 -0.18 20.92
CA LYS A 200 -1.55 1.13 20.55
C LYS A 200 -2.44 2.01 19.66
N ASN A 201 -3.54 1.47 19.13
CA ASN A 201 -4.35 2.09 18.09
C ASN A 201 -5.77 2.48 18.51
N ASN A 202 -6.06 2.49 19.83
CA ASN A 202 -7.30 3.03 20.41
C ASN A 202 -7.20 4.55 20.67
N TYR A 203 -6.76 5.31 19.66
CA TYR A 203 -6.77 6.78 19.69
C TYR A 203 -7.83 7.32 18.75
#